data_AF-A0A353C228-F1
#
_entry.id   AF-A0A353C228-F1
#
_cell.length_a   1.000
_cell.length_b   1.000
_cell.length_c   1.000
_cell.angle_alpha   90.00
_cell.angle_beta   90.00
_cell.angle_gamma   90.00
#
_symmetry.space_group_name_H-M   'P 1'
#
loop_
_entity.id
_entity.type
_entity.pdbx_description
1 polymer ?
#
loop_
_entity_poly.entity_id
_entity_poly.type
_entity_poly.pdbx_seq_one_letter_code
_entity_poly.pdbx_strand_id
1 'polypeptide(L)' 'DKQPLQIVLRGSGWGHGVGMSQWGAKGMADAGYNERQILEHYYPGAAVNDMSHVIRGGNGAKK' A
#
# COMPACT_ATOMS: atom_id res chain seq x y z
N ASP A 1 -13.83 42.80 25.65
CA ASP A 1 -13.90 41.83 24.54
C ASP A 1 -12.89 40.71 24.74
N LYS A 2 -13.35 39.45 24.82
CA LYS A 2 -12.45 38.28 24.93
C LYS A 2 -12.27 37.70 23.52
N GLN A 3 -11.03 37.67 23.05
CA GLN A 3 -10.70 37.02 21.77
C GLN A 3 -10.97 35.52 21.88
N PRO A 4 -11.45 34.85 20.81
CA PRO A 4 -11.68 33.41 20.83
C PRO A 4 -10.37 32.65 21.04
N LEU A 5 -10.44 31.54 21.78
CA LEU A 5 -9.35 30.58 21.93
C LEU A 5 -9.06 29.94 20.56
N GLN A 6 -7.87 30.19 20.01
CA GLN A 6 -7.41 29.56 18.77
C GLN A 6 -6.53 28.35 19.10
N ILE A 7 -6.86 27.20 18.52
CA ILE A 7 -6.01 25.99 18.57
C ILE A 7 -5.59 25.66 17.14
N VAL A 8 -4.29 25.65 16.88
CA VAL A 8 -3.70 25.28 15.59
C VAL A 8 -3.01 23.93 15.74
N LEU A 9 -3.51 22.93 15.01
CA LEU A 9 -2.90 21.60 14.93
C LEU A 9 -2.06 21.52 13.65
N ARG A 10 -0.83 21.03 13.78
CA ARG A 10 0.07 20.76 12.65
C ARG A 10 0.39 19.28 12.63
N GLY A 11 0.20 18.66 11.47
CA GLY A 11 0.45 17.23 11.25
C GLY A 11 0.93 16.98 9.82
N SER A 12 1.30 15.74 9.54
CA SER A 12 1.75 15.30 8.21
C SER A 12 1.18 13.91 7.89
N GLY A 13 1.17 13.56 6.61
CA GLY A 13 0.57 12.31 6.12
C GLY A 13 -0.94 12.44 5.87
N TRP A 14 -1.46 11.50 5.07
CA TRP A 14 -2.88 11.39 4.75
C TRP A 14 -3.27 9.91 4.67
N GLY A 15 -3.92 9.40 5.72
CA GLY A 15 -4.29 8.00 5.87
C GLY A 15 -3.88 7.40 7.22
N HIS A 16 -4.15 6.12 7.42
CA HIS A 16 -3.89 5.41 8.69
C HIS A 16 -2.43 4.96 8.85
N GLY A 17 -1.58 5.14 7.83
CA GLY A 17 -0.13 4.92 7.93
C GLY A 17 0.31 3.45 8.00
N VAL A 18 -0.52 2.49 7.58
CA VAL A 18 -0.17 1.06 7.59
C VAL A 18 -0.17 0.50 6.16
N GLY A 19 0.82 -0.33 5.85
CA GLY A 19 1.00 -0.91 4.52
C GLY A 19 1.62 0.07 3.53
N MET A 20 1.03 0.18 2.35
CA MET A 20 1.60 0.93 1.24
C MET A 20 1.21 2.42 1.22
N SER A 21 2.22 3.29 1.22
CA SER A 21 2.04 4.70 0.89
C SER A 21 1.87 4.85 -0.62
N GLN A 22 0.70 5.35 -1.06
CA GLN A 22 0.42 5.55 -2.50
C GLN A 22 1.41 6.51 -3.15
N TRP A 23 1.71 7.64 -2.48
CA TRP A 23 2.68 8.61 -2.97
C TRP A 23 4.11 8.07 -2.94
N GLY A 24 4.45 7.25 -1.95
CA GLY A 24 5.75 6.60 -1.91
C GLY A 24 5.93 5.55 -3.02
N ALA A 25 4.89 4.74 -3.28
CA ALA A 25 4.88 3.80 -4.40
C ALA A 25 5.03 4.52 -5.75
N LYS A 26 4.34 5.66 -5.94
CA LYS A 26 4.55 6.50 -7.14
C LYS A 26 6.00 6.99 -7.23
N GLY A 27 6.57 7.51 -6.15
CA GLY A 27 7.96 8.00 -6.14
C GLY A 27 8.98 6.89 -6.45
N MET A 28 8.74 5.67 -5.97
CA MET A 28 9.55 4.50 -6.35
C MET A 28 9.37 4.15 -7.84
N ALA A 29 8.15 4.17 -8.37
CA ALA A 29 7.93 3.94 -9.79
C ALA A 29 8.62 5.00 -10.67
N ASP A 30 8.54 6.29 -10.29
CA ASP A 30 9.23 7.39 -10.96
C ASP A 30 10.76 7.22 -10.91
N ALA A 31 11.28 6.58 -9.86
CA ALA A 31 12.70 6.24 -9.71
C ALA A 31 13.11 4.93 -10.41
N GLY A 32 12.19 4.26 -11.12
CA GLY A 32 12.47 3.07 -11.94
C GLY A 32 12.32 1.73 -11.23
N TYR A 33 11.79 1.69 -10.00
CA TYR A 33 11.48 0.44 -9.33
C TYR A 33 10.23 -0.21 -9.94
N ASN A 34 10.27 -1.54 -10.11
CA ASN A 34 9.12 -2.29 -10.61
C ASN A 34 8.11 -2.62 -9.49
N GLU A 35 6.95 -3.13 -9.88
CA GLU A 35 5.84 -3.44 -8.97
C GLU A 35 6.23 -4.45 -7.88
N ARG A 36 7.09 -5.43 -8.19
CA ARG A 36 7.54 -6.43 -7.21
C ARG A 36 8.43 -5.80 -6.14
N GLN A 37 9.34 -4.91 -6.55
CA GLN A 37 10.23 -4.20 -5.63
C GLN A 37 9.45 -3.24 -4.73
N ILE A 38 8.44 -2.57 -5.28
CA ILE A 38 7.54 -1.69 -4.52
C ILE A 38 6.73 -2.50 -3.50
N LEU A 39 6.16 -3.63 -3.91
CA LEU A 39 5.39 -4.50 -3.01
C LEU A 39 6.26 -5.09 -1.91
N GLU A 40 7.47 -5.57 -2.21
CA GLU A 40 8.39 -6.11 -1.19
C GLU A 40 8.80 -5.04 -0.17
N HIS A 41 8.94 -3.78 -0.59
CA HIS A 41 9.23 -2.67 0.33
C HIS A 41 8.11 -2.43 1.35
N TYR A 42 6.84 -2.50 0.92
CA TYR A 42 5.69 -2.20 1.78
C TYR A 42 5.10 -3.44 2.49
N TYR A 43 5.34 -4.62 1.95
CA TYR A 43 4.82 -5.90 2.42
C TYR A 43 5.92 -6.97 2.41
N PRO A 44 6.94 -6.88 3.28
CA PRO A 44 8.05 -7.82 3.29
C PRO A 44 7.60 -9.26 3.49
N GLY A 45 8.08 -10.17 2.63
CA GLY A 45 7.71 -11.58 2.66
C GLY A 45 6.32 -11.92 2.13
N ALA A 46 5.60 -10.97 1.53
CA ALA A 46 4.35 -11.25 0.84
C ALA A 46 4.59 -11.98 -0.49
N ALA A 47 3.64 -12.83 -0.89
CA ALA A 47 3.66 -13.54 -2.16
C ALA A 47 2.61 -12.97 -3.13
N VAL A 48 3.00 -12.76 -4.38
CA VAL A 48 2.08 -12.41 -5.48
C VAL A 48 1.62 -13.70 -6.15
N ASN A 49 0.34 -14.03 -5.98
CA ASN A 49 -0.26 -15.22 -6.58
C ASN A 49 -1.21 -14.85 -7.70
N ASP A 50 -1.13 -15.58 -8.80
CA ASP A 50 -2.10 -15.47 -9.89
C ASP A 50 -3.41 -16.15 -9.51
N MET A 51 -4.50 -15.37 -9.51
CA MET A 51 -5.82 -15.86 -9.14
C MET A 51 -6.51 -16.65 -10.25
N SER A 52 -5.93 -16.76 -11.47
CA SER A 52 -6.56 -17.53 -12.55
C SER A 52 -6.69 -19.01 -12.20
N HIS A 53 -5.78 -19.53 -11.37
CA HIS A 53 -5.86 -20.90 -10.83
C HIS A 53 -7.06 -21.11 -9.90
N VAL A 54 -7.44 -20.08 -9.14
CA VAL A 54 -8.61 -20.13 -8.23
C VAL A 54 -9.91 -19.94 -9.01
N ILE A 55 -9.93 -18.99 -9.96
CA ILE A 55 -11.12 -18.65 -10.73
C ILE A 55 -11.46 -19.74 -11.76
N ARG A 56 -10.46 -20.44 -12.31
CA ARG A 56 -10.66 -21.51 -13.30
C ARG A 56 -10.83 -22.90 -12.69
N GLY A 57 -10.76 -23.05 -11.36
CA GLY A 57 -10.61 -24.34 -10.70
C GLY A 57 -11.60 -24.60 -9.57
N GLY A 58 -12.86 -24.88 -9.91
CA GLY A 58 -13.63 -25.83 -9.10
C GLY A 58 -12.94 -27.20 -9.17
N ASN A 59 -12.57 -27.77 -8.01
CA ASN A 59 -12.02 -29.11 -7.81
C ASN A 59 -11.13 -29.66 -8.95
N GLY A 60 -9.92 -29.13 -9.06
CA GLY A 60 -8.83 -29.74 -9.82
C GLY A 60 -7.73 -30.20 -8.89
N ALA A 61 -7.98 -31.24 -8.09
CA ALA A 61 -6.94 -31.96 -7.36
C ALA A 61 -5.79 -32.29 -8.32
N LYS A 62 -4.56 -31.87 -7.98
CA LYS A 62 -3.36 -32.53 -8.49
C LYS A 62 -2.35 -32.70 -7.37
N LYS A 63 -1.88 -33.95 -7.31
CA LYS A 63 -0.87 -34.53 -6.46
C LYS A 63 0.43 -33.72 -6.43
#